data_AF-A0A1G6TBB4-F1
#
_entry.id   AF-A0A1G6TBB4-F1
#
_cell.length_a   1.000
_cell.length_b   1.000
_cell.length_c   1.000
_cell.angle_alpha   90.00
_cell.angle_beta   90.00
_cell.angle_gamma   90.00
#
_symmetry.space_group_name_H-M   'P 1'
#
loop_
_entity.id
_entity.type
_entity.pdbx_description
1 polymer ?
#
loop_
_entity_poly.entity_id
_entity_poly.type
_entity_poly.pdbx_seq_one_letter_code
_entity_poly.pdbx_strand_id
1 'polypeptide(L)'
;MKLSPSIVSDAAAFACVGIVTVAWASTAASTIAPLAFVRSALIAIVALALLFRVAKCPFKLGVIALSSIIMTIVAIVSIVVSGFFYPSPSEFVLPSMIWVGLSVSIGASFYLTESGDPILSGRAAWMYIYFALLILIFTISQGGLVIAGVPRFVFDLTTSEGVAINYSQGISKFYGLAAVFSATLLSRSTQRSTIRFTCIALLMLFLFLSFIGGGRGDFGFAFVVSLLALRFIYAAMFLGVVFAIGSFYSNMVGDFISSNFVLFDRYLALSYSLGMRDTLLLDSFRLLKDEPYCLIFGCGFGFFQNYFNYAEDLYPHNVLIETIISFGLCTTGALAFLAAKGIKRVQRLHGSSPHFFFMAIFVFSLSLKSGTIATSFLLFGCLIFLACHGALRIVERKNSVDKIAKVQKIV
;
A
#
# COMPACT_ATOMS: atom_id res chain seq x y z
N MET A 1 2.74 -4.91 34.93
CA MET A 1 3.73 -5.16 33.85
C MET A 1 3.86 -3.87 33.03
N LYS A 2 5.05 -3.24 32.93
CA LYS A 2 5.22 -2.01 32.12
C LYS A 2 5.47 -2.40 30.66
N LEU A 3 4.55 -2.07 29.75
CA LEU A 3 4.75 -2.25 28.30
C LEU A 3 5.94 -1.39 27.83
N SER A 4 6.91 -2.00 27.16
CA SER A 4 8.03 -1.25 26.61
C SER A 4 7.57 -0.35 25.44
N PRO A 5 8.09 0.88 25.30
CA PRO A 5 7.71 1.79 24.20
C PRO A 5 7.91 1.19 22.80
N SER A 6 8.94 0.34 22.65
CA SER A 6 9.24 -0.31 21.38
C SER A 6 8.18 -1.35 20.96
N ILE A 7 7.59 -2.07 21.92
CA ILE A 7 6.47 -2.99 21.63
C ILE A 7 5.23 -2.23 21.17
N VAL A 8 4.93 -1.09 21.81
CA VAL A 8 3.82 -0.22 21.39
C VAL A 8 4.07 0.32 19.97
N SER A 9 5.32 0.66 19.63
CA SER A 9 5.71 1.04 18.27
C SER A 9 5.41 -0.03 17.25
N ASP A 10 5.84 -1.25 17.54
CA ASP A 10 5.72 -2.37 16.61
C ASP A 10 4.27 -2.77 16.42
N ALA A 11 3.48 -2.79 17.50
CA ALA A 11 2.05 -3.03 17.44
C ALA A 11 1.32 -1.96 16.63
N ALA A 12 1.66 -0.68 16.81
CA ALA A 12 1.09 0.42 16.03
C ALA A 12 1.45 0.32 14.54
N ALA A 13 2.72 0.08 14.22
CA ALA A 13 3.18 -0.06 12.84
C ALA A 13 2.52 -1.27 12.15
N PHE A 14 2.46 -2.42 12.83
CA PHE A 14 1.71 -3.59 12.38
C PHE A 14 0.23 -3.26 12.15
N ALA A 15 -0.43 -2.62 13.12
CA ALA A 15 -1.85 -2.32 13.03
C ALA A 15 -2.16 -1.33 11.90
N CYS A 16 -1.33 -0.31 11.66
CA CYS A 16 -1.48 0.59 10.51
C CYS A 16 -1.47 -0.15 9.18
N VAL A 17 -0.58 -1.13 9.00
CA VAL A 17 -0.57 -1.98 7.79
C VAL A 17 -1.81 -2.88 7.78
N GLY A 18 -2.08 -3.57 8.90
CA GLY A 18 -3.19 -4.51 9.04
C GLY A 18 -4.57 -3.90 8.79
N ILE A 19 -4.84 -2.67 9.25
CA ILE A 19 -6.14 -1.97 9.04
C ILE A 19 -6.48 -1.86 7.55
N VAL A 20 -5.47 -1.61 6.72
CA VAL A 20 -5.64 -1.46 5.28
C VAL A 20 -5.72 -2.83 4.62
N THR A 21 -4.87 -3.77 5.01
CA THR A 21 -4.74 -5.03 4.29
C THR A 21 -5.73 -6.10 4.71
N VAL A 22 -6.31 -6.05 5.91
CA VAL A 22 -7.28 -7.06 6.38
C VAL A 22 -8.50 -7.17 5.47
N ALA A 23 -8.94 -6.05 4.88
CA ALA A 23 -10.03 -6.03 3.92
C ALA A 23 -9.68 -6.72 2.59
N TRP A 24 -8.39 -6.86 2.27
CA TRP A 24 -7.93 -7.56 1.08
C TRP A 24 -8.03 -9.08 1.21
N ALA A 25 -8.15 -9.60 2.43
CA ALA A 25 -8.20 -11.03 2.72
C ALA A 25 -9.61 -11.66 2.57
N SER A 26 -10.60 -10.92 2.07
CA SER A 26 -11.95 -11.47 1.86
C SER A 26 -11.99 -12.42 0.66
N THR A 27 -12.66 -13.56 0.85
CA THR A 27 -12.91 -14.56 -0.20
C THR A 27 -14.40 -14.79 -0.43
N ALA A 28 -15.19 -14.82 0.65
CA ALA A 28 -16.63 -15.07 0.61
C ALA A 28 -17.37 -14.09 1.53
N ALA A 29 -18.68 -13.96 1.35
CA ALA A 29 -19.53 -13.11 2.19
C ALA A 29 -19.39 -13.43 3.70
N SER A 30 -19.25 -14.73 4.03
CA SER A 30 -19.02 -15.22 5.40
C SER A 30 -17.74 -14.68 6.05
N THR A 31 -16.73 -14.32 5.24
CA THR A 31 -15.45 -13.78 5.74
C THR A 31 -15.49 -12.27 5.99
N ILE A 32 -16.43 -11.54 5.38
CA ILE A 32 -16.44 -10.06 5.40
C ILE A 32 -16.67 -9.52 6.82
N ALA A 33 -17.70 -10.00 7.51
CA ALA A 33 -18.06 -9.49 8.84
C ALA A 33 -16.97 -9.78 9.91
N PRO A 34 -16.38 -10.99 9.99
CA PRO A 34 -15.25 -11.25 10.87
C PRO A 34 -14.03 -10.37 10.57
N LEU A 35 -13.68 -10.16 9.29
CA LEU A 35 -12.57 -9.30 8.90
C LEU A 35 -12.83 -7.82 9.25
N ALA A 36 -14.09 -7.37 9.18
CA ALA A 36 -14.47 -6.04 9.65
C ALA A 36 -14.28 -5.88 11.17
N PHE A 37 -14.61 -6.91 11.97
CA PHE A 37 -14.34 -6.90 13.41
C PHE A 37 -12.84 -6.84 13.70
N VAL A 38 -12.03 -7.63 13.01
CA VAL A 38 -10.56 -7.58 13.11
C VAL A 38 -10.04 -6.18 12.75
N ARG A 39 -10.57 -5.57 11.69
CA ARG A 39 -10.23 -4.19 11.29
C ARG A 39 -10.52 -3.19 12.42
N SER A 40 -11.69 -3.28 13.05
CA SER A 40 -12.05 -2.43 14.19
C SER A 40 -11.11 -2.61 15.38
N ALA A 41 -10.70 -3.84 15.68
CA ALA A 41 -9.72 -4.12 16.73
C ALA A 41 -8.35 -3.48 16.41
N LEU A 42 -7.90 -3.55 15.15
CA LEU A 42 -6.66 -2.90 14.72
C LEU A 42 -6.75 -1.37 14.79
N ILE A 43 -7.90 -0.78 14.44
CA ILE A 43 -8.17 0.67 14.61
C ILE A 43 -8.04 1.06 16.08
N ALA A 44 -8.61 0.28 16.99
CA ALA A 44 -8.49 0.53 18.43
C ALA A 44 -7.03 0.49 18.90
N ILE A 45 -6.21 -0.45 18.40
CA ILE A 45 -4.77 -0.51 18.70
C ILE A 45 -4.05 0.77 18.24
N VAL A 46 -4.31 1.23 17.01
CA VAL A 46 -3.71 2.48 16.51
C VAL A 46 -4.16 3.68 17.33
N ALA A 47 -5.45 3.79 17.65
CA ALA A 47 -5.98 4.89 18.46
C ALA A 47 -5.33 4.93 19.85
N LEU A 48 -5.25 3.78 20.54
CA LEU A 48 -4.59 3.67 21.85
C LEU A 48 -3.09 4.00 21.77
N ALA A 49 -2.40 3.53 20.73
CA ALA A 49 -0.98 3.83 20.54
C ALA A 49 -0.73 5.32 20.27
N LEU A 50 -1.59 5.96 19.47
CA LEU A 50 -1.54 7.41 19.23
C LEU A 50 -1.77 8.19 20.52
N LEU A 51 -2.82 7.86 21.29
CA LEU A 51 -3.09 8.49 22.59
C LEU A 51 -1.90 8.38 23.55
N PHE A 52 -1.34 7.18 23.67
CA PHE A 52 -0.18 6.92 24.53
C PHE A 52 1.07 7.70 24.11
N ARG A 53 1.33 7.80 22.80
CA ARG A 53 2.52 8.48 22.26
C ARG A 53 2.41 9.99 22.29
N VAL A 54 1.23 10.53 21.99
CA VAL A 54 0.96 11.96 22.07
C VAL A 54 1.14 12.46 23.49
N ALA A 55 0.65 11.73 24.49
CA ALA A 55 0.82 12.07 25.90
C ALA A 55 2.31 12.18 26.31
N LYS A 56 3.22 11.44 25.66
CA LYS A 56 4.65 11.45 25.96
C LYS A 56 5.47 12.46 25.16
N CYS A 57 4.97 12.95 24.03
CA CYS A 57 5.73 13.78 23.10
C CYS A 57 4.87 14.92 22.53
N PRO A 58 4.42 15.88 23.36
CA PRO A 58 3.50 16.94 22.93
C PRO A 58 4.08 17.84 21.82
N PHE A 59 5.41 17.96 21.70
CA PHE A 59 6.01 18.70 20.59
C PHE A 59 5.77 18.03 19.22
N LYS A 60 5.84 16.69 19.15
CA LYS A 60 5.54 15.95 17.91
C LYS A 60 4.06 16.06 17.51
N LEU A 61 3.18 16.30 18.48
CA LEU A 61 1.75 16.56 18.23
C LEU A 61 1.55 17.78 17.34
N GLY A 62 2.35 18.84 17.48
CA GLY A 62 2.23 20.04 16.65
C GLY A 62 2.46 19.76 15.16
N VAL A 63 3.44 18.93 14.82
CA VAL A 63 3.72 18.54 13.42
C VAL A 63 2.62 17.63 12.87
N ILE A 64 2.13 16.70 13.68
CA ILE A 64 1.03 15.80 13.31
C ILE A 64 -0.25 16.61 13.09
N ALA A 65 -0.61 17.47 14.03
CA ALA A 65 -1.77 18.35 13.95
C ALA A 65 -1.69 19.26 12.72
N LEU A 66 -0.53 19.86 12.44
CA LEU A 66 -0.33 20.67 11.24
C LEU A 66 -0.51 19.84 9.95
N SER A 67 0.03 18.62 9.91
CA SER A 67 -0.11 17.73 8.76
C SER A 67 -1.57 17.29 8.54
N SER A 68 -2.29 17.00 9.63
CA SER A 68 -3.72 16.74 9.61
C SER A 68 -4.50 17.94 9.08
N ILE A 69 -4.22 19.14 9.59
CA ILE A 69 -4.88 20.39 9.16
C ILE A 69 -4.64 20.63 7.67
N ILE A 70 -3.40 20.48 7.18
CA ILE A 70 -3.08 20.67 5.76
C ILE A 70 -3.86 19.67 4.89
N MET A 71 -3.88 18.39 5.26
CA MET A 71 -4.62 17.37 4.49
C MET A 71 -6.13 17.62 4.52
N THR A 72 -6.68 18.05 5.67
CA THR A 72 -8.08 18.44 5.80
C THR A 72 -8.39 19.66 4.94
N ILE A 73 -7.53 20.68 4.92
CA ILE A 73 -7.68 21.85 4.03
C ILE A 73 -7.65 21.41 2.57
N VAL A 74 -6.70 20.56 2.17
CA VAL A 74 -6.63 20.06 0.79
C VAL A 74 -7.91 19.32 0.40
N ALA A 75 -8.44 18.48 1.28
CA ALA A 75 -9.70 17.78 1.04
C ALA A 75 -10.90 18.75 0.98
N ILE A 76 -10.98 19.72 1.89
CA ILE A 76 -12.03 20.74 1.88
C ILE A 76 -11.95 21.58 0.61
N VAL A 77 -10.76 22.06 0.23
CA VAL A 77 -10.57 22.82 -1.01
C VAL A 77 -10.97 21.98 -2.21
N SER A 78 -10.59 20.69 -2.24
CA SER A 78 -11.01 19.79 -3.32
C SER A 78 -12.53 19.65 -3.38
N ILE A 79 -13.20 19.49 -2.23
CA ILE A 79 -14.66 19.40 -2.13
C ILE A 79 -15.33 20.73 -2.55
N VAL A 80 -14.81 21.86 -2.09
CA VAL A 80 -15.35 23.20 -2.38
C VAL A 80 -15.16 23.56 -3.84
N VAL A 81 -13.99 23.29 -4.42
CA VAL A 81 -13.71 23.48 -5.84
C VAL A 81 -14.65 22.60 -6.66
N SER A 82 -14.74 21.30 -6.36
CA SER A 82 -15.67 20.39 -7.03
C SER A 82 -17.12 20.87 -6.92
N GLY A 83 -17.56 21.30 -5.73
CA GLY A 83 -18.92 21.78 -5.49
C GLY A 83 -19.24 23.16 -6.07
N PHE A 84 -18.24 24.05 -6.22
CA PHE A 84 -18.41 25.37 -6.83
C PHE A 84 -18.55 25.27 -8.35
N PHE A 85 -17.78 24.37 -8.97
CA PHE A 85 -17.87 24.14 -10.42
C PHE A 85 -19.02 23.19 -10.79
N TYR A 86 -19.43 22.27 -9.90
CA TYR A 86 -20.44 21.26 -10.21
C TYR A 86 -21.29 20.86 -8.98
N PRO A 87 -22.55 21.34 -8.89
CA PRO A 87 -23.46 20.97 -7.81
C PRO A 87 -24.03 19.56 -8.02
N SER A 88 -23.32 18.53 -7.57
CA SER A 88 -23.87 17.17 -7.37
C SER A 88 -23.23 16.51 -6.13
N PRO A 89 -23.88 15.51 -5.51
CA PRO A 89 -24.35 15.57 -4.13
C PRO A 89 -23.28 15.24 -3.07
N SER A 90 -23.65 15.51 -1.83
CA SER A 90 -22.98 15.24 -0.55
C SER A 90 -22.30 13.87 -0.34
N GLU A 91 -22.43 12.93 -1.29
CA GLU A 91 -21.95 11.55 -1.21
C GLU A 91 -20.43 11.44 -1.27
N PHE A 92 -19.74 12.41 -1.88
CA PHE A 92 -18.27 12.44 -1.96
C PHE A 92 -17.57 12.89 -0.67
N VAL A 93 -18.28 13.55 0.26
CA VAL A 93 -17.68 14.16 1.44
C VAL A 93 -17.21 13.10 2.44
N LEU A 94 -18.06 12.11 2.72
CA LEU A 94 -17.78 11.12 3.76
C LEU A 94 -16.62 10.18 3.40
N PRO A 95 -16.55 9.57 2.19
CA PRO A 95 -15.41 8.75 1.79
C PRO A 95 -14.08 9.53 1.77
N SER A 96 -14.11 10.79 1.31
CA SER A 96 -12.94 11.67 1.28
C SER A 96 -12.41 11.98 2.69
N MET A 97 -13.30 12.21 3.65
CA MET A 97 -12.91 12.49 5.04
C MET A 97 -12.37 11.24 5.76
N ILE A 98 -12.94 10.06 5.49
CA ILE A 98 -12.41 8.79 5.99
C ILE A 98 -11.01 8.55 5.43
N TRP A 99 -10.79 8.84 4.14
CA TRP A 99 -9.49 8.72 3.50
C TRP A 99 -8.43 9.63 4.14
N VAL A 100 -8.76 10.91 4.36
CA VAL A 100 -7.87 11.84 5.04
C VAL A 100 -7.52 11.32 6.44
N GLY A 101 -8.55 10.99 7.23
CA GLY A 101 -8.37 10.56 8.61
C GLY A 101 -7.47 9.33 8.74
N LEU A 102 -7.67 8.31 7.90
CA LEU A 102 -6.87 7.09 7.91
C LEU A 102 -5.43 7.35 7.42
N SER A 103 -5.25 8.06 6.31
CA SER A 103 -3.92 8.34 5.74
C SER A 103 -3.06 9.16 6.71
N VAL A 104 -3.66 10.18 7.34
CA VAL A 104 -3.03 11.01 8.36
C VAL A 104 -2.70 10.20 9.60
N SER A 105 -3.61 9.33 10.07
CA SER A 105 -3.36 8.49 11.25
C SER A 105 -2.19 7.52 11.03
N ILE A 106 -2.09 6.94 9.82
CA ILE A 106 -0.96 6.09 9.42
C ILE A 106 0.34 6.92 9.39
N GLY A 107 0.33 8.06 8.71
CA GLY A 107 1.49 8.95 8.63
C GLY A 107 1.97 9.44 10.00
N ALA A 108 1.03 9.80 10.87
CA ALA A 108 1.29 10.20 12.25
C ALA A 108 1.92 9.06 13.07
N SER A 109 1.39 7.84 12.93
CA SER A 109 1.91 6.67 13.65
C SER A 109 3.36 6.39 13.29
N PHE A 110 3.72 6.51 12.00
CA PHE A 110 5.10 6.38 11.53
C PHE A 110 5.98 7.55 11.98
N TYR A 111 5.46 8.78 11.94
CA TYR A 111 6.19 9.98 12.37
C TYR A 111 6.51 9.99 13.86
N LEU A 112 5.68 9.35 14.68
CA LEU A 112 5.90 9.24 16.12
C LEU A 112 7.02 8.28 16.51
N THR A 113 7.49 7.42 15.60
CA THR A 113 8.63 6.52 15.85
C THR A 113 9.86 7.30 16.32
N GLU A 114 10.56 6.75 17.32
CA GLU A 114 11.73 7.40 17.90
C GLU A 114 12.92 7.37 16.93
N SER A 115 13.76 8.40 16.98
CA SER A 115 15.00 8.42 16.18
C SER A 115 15.90 7.27 16.64
N GLY A 116 16.50 6.56 15.69
CA GLY A 116 17.28 5.34 15.94
C GLY A 116 16.46 4.06 15.80
N ASP A 117 15.14 4.11 15.99
CA ASP A 117 14.26 2.95 15.80
C ASP A 117 13.83 2.80 14.33
N PRO A 118 13.72 1.57 13.80
CA PRO A 118 13.16 1.35 12.47
C PRO A 118 11.66 1.69 12.47
N ILE A 119 11.19 2.37 11.42
CA ILE A 119 9.76 2.72 11.23
C ILE A 119 8.88 1.47 11.24
N LEU A 120 9.33 0.42 10.56
CA LEU A 120 8.72 -0.90 10.60
C LEU A 120 9.82 -1.89 10.94
N SER A 121 9.83 -2.33 12.20
CA SER A 121 10.84 -3.23 12.73
C SER A 121 10.65 -4.66 12.21
N GLY A 122 11.67 -5.50 12.41
CA GLY A 122 11.54 -6.93 12.15
C GLY A 122 10.46 -7.61 13.00
N ARG A 123 10.19 -7.11 14.22
CA ARG A 123 9.09 -7.62 15.07
C ARG A 123 7.73 -7.30 14.46
N ALA A 124 7.52 -6.07 13.99
CA ALA A 124 6.29 -5.69 13.30
C ALA A 124 6.07 -6.51 12.01
N ALA A 125 7.13 -6.77 11.24
CA ALA A 125 7.08 -7.64 10.07
C ALA A 125 6.69 -9.09 10.43
N TRP A 126 7.28 -9.65 11.50
CA TRP A 126 6.86 -10.96 12.02
C TRP A 126 5.42 -10.99 12.51
N MET A 127 4.94 -9.94 13.20
CA MET A 127 3.54 -9.81 13.61
C MET A 127 2.61 -9.86 12.39
N TYR A 128 2.96 -9.18 11.30
CA TYR A 128 2.19 -9.24 10.06
C TYR A 128 2.21 -10.63 9.41
N ILE A 129 3.35 -11.32 9.42
CA ILE A 129 3.45 -12.70 8.91
C ILE A 129 2.56 -13.65 9.72
N TYR A 130 2.60 -13.56 11.06
CA TYR A 130 1.72 -14.37 11.91
C TYR A 130 0.25 -14.03 11.68
N PHE A 131 -0.06 -12.74 11.50
CA PHE A 131 -1.40 -12.32 11.11
C PHE A 131 -1.84 -12.93 9.78
N ALA A 132 -0.99 -12.95 8.75
CA ALA A 132 -1.29 -13.58 7.47
C ALA A 132 -1.50 -15.10 7.59
N LEU A 133 -0.74 -15.78 8.46
CA LEU A 133 -0.95 -17.20 8.76
C LEU A 133 -2.27 -17.45 9.49
N LEU A 134 -2.63 -16.59 10.45
CA LEU A 134 -3.92 -16.68 11.15
C LEU A 134 -5.09 -16.47 10.19
N ILE A 135 -4.98 -15.50 9.28
CA ILE A 135 -5.95 -15.29 8.20
C ILE A 135 -6.03 -16.52 7.29
N LEU A 136 -4.91 -17.13 6.92
CA LEU A 136 -4.91 -18.36 6.13
C LEU A 136 -5.66 -19.51 6.84
N ILE A 137 -5.38 -19.74 8.12
CA ILE A 137 -6.07 -20.75 8.94
C ILE A 137 -7.57 -20.45 9.00
N PHE A 138 -7.92 -19.17 9.19
CA PHE A 138 -9.31 -18.72 9.18
C PHE A 138 -9.98 -18.96 7.82
N THR A 139 -9.32 -18.60 6.71
CA THR A 139 -9.85 -18.83 5.36
C THR A 139 -10.07 -20.33 5.09
N ILE A 140 -9.15 -21.19 5.51
CA ILE A 140 -9.29 -22.65 5.40
C ILE A 140 -10.48 -23.14 6.25
N SER A 141 -10.61 -22.68 7.49
CA SER A 141 -11.69 -23.12 8.39
C SER A 141 -13.08 -22.68 7.92
N GLN A 142 -13.17 -21.56 7.19
CA GLN A 142 -14.39 -21.09 6.56
C GLN A 142 -14.65 -21.71 5.17
N GLY A 143 -13.81 -22.66 4.71
CA GLY A 143 -13.94 -23.27 3.39
C GLY A 143 -13.55 -22.35 2.21
N GLY A 144 -12.99 -21.17 2.50
CA GLY A 144 -12.54 -20.21 1.48
C GLY A 144 -11.27 -20.64 0.74
N LEU A 145 -10.56 -21.66 1.21
CA LEU A 145 -9.45 -22.30 0.51
C LEU A 145 -9.62 -23.82 0.55
N VAL A 146 -9.80 -24.42 -0.62
CA VAL A 146 -9.93 -25.89 -0.77
C VAL A 146 -8.56 -26.48 -1.07
N ILE A 147 -8.12 -27.42 -0.24
CA ILE A 147 -6.81 -28.10 -0.36
C ILE A 147 -6.96 -29.48 -1.06
N ALA A 148 -8.19 -29.86 -1.45
CA ALA A 148 -8.42 -31.08 -2.20
C ALA A 148 -7.97 -30.92 -3.66
N GLY A 149 -6.97 -31.69 -4.08
CA GLY A 149 -6.36 -31.59 -5.41
C GLY A 149 -5.42 -30.38 -5.51
N VAL A 150 -5.58 -29.56 -6.56
CA VAL A 150 -4.83 -28.30 -6.71
C VAL A 150 -5.44 -27.26 -5.76
N PRO A 151 -4.66 -26.69 -4.81
CA PRO A 151 -5.17 -25.70 -3.89
C PRO A 151 -5.74 -24.48 -4.62
N ARG A 152 -6.98 -24.11 -4.29
CA ARG A 152 -7.66 -22.95 -4.89
C ARG A 152 -8.55 -22.24 -3.90
N PHE A 153 -8.60 -20.91 -4.02
CA PHE A 153 -9.56 -20.11 -3.27
C PHE A 153 -10.97 -20.31 -3.83
N VAL A 154 -11.95 -20.35 -2.93
CA VAL A 154 -13.37 -20.35 -3.27
C VAL A 154 -13.90 -18.94 -3.08
N PHE A 155 -14.49 -18.40 -4.13
CA PHE A 155 -15.00 -17.05 -4.18
C PHE A 155 -16.51 -17.09 -4.41
N ASP A 156 -17.27 -16.74 -3.37
CA ASP A 156 -18.74 -16.72 -3.42
C ASP A 156 -19.24 -15.33 -3.79
N LEU A 157 -18.62 -14.72 -4.81
CA LEU A 157 -18.94 -13.37 -5.27
C LEU A 157 -19.36 -13.43 -6.74
N THR A 158 -20.46 -12.80 -7.07
CA THR A 158 -20.93 -12.61 -8.44
C THR A 158 -20.74 -11.16 -8.85
N THR A 159 -20.49 -10.93 -10.14
CA THR A 159 -20.62 -9.58 -10.71
C THR A 159 -22.08 -9.10 -10.64
N SER A 160 -22.31 -7.81 -10.91
CA SER A 160 -23.66 -7.26 -11.09
C SER A 160 -24.46 -7.99 -12.18
N GLU A 161 -23.77 -8.60 -13.13
CA GLU A 161 -24.32 -9.40 -14.23
C GLU A 161 -24.55 -10.87 -13.85
N GLY A 162 -24.29 -11.25 -12.59
CA GLY A 162 -24.47 -12.63 -12.10
C GLY A 162 -23.33 -13.58 -12.46
N VAL A 163 -22.22 -13.10 -13.03
CA VAL A 163 -21.08 -13.94 -13.40
C VAL A 163 -20.25 -14.25 -12.16
N ALA A 164 -19.99 -15.54 -11.92
CA ALA A 164 -19.15 -15.97 -10.80
C ALA A 164 -17.72 -15.43 -10.95
N ILE A 165 -17.22 -14.76 -9.92
CA ILE A 165 -15.86 -14.24 -9.86
C ILE A 165 -14.96 -15.35 -9.36
N ASN A 166 -14.00 -15.80 -10.17
CA ASN A 166 -13.09 -16.90 -9.83
C ASN A 166 -11.70 -16.45 -9.35
N TYR A 167 -11.51 -15.16 -9.02
CA TYR A 167 -10.25 -14.61 -8.52
C TYR A 167 -10.44 -13.45 -7.54
N SER A 168 -9.41 -13.14 -6.73
CA SER A 168 -9.40 -11.95 -5.87
C SER A 168 -8.06 -11.22 -5.94
N GLN A 169 -8.09 -10.00 -6.47
CA GLN A 169 -6.94 -9.10 -6.42
C GLN A 169 -6.54 -8.77 -4.97
N GLY A 170 -7.51 -8.72 -4.05
CA GLY A 170 -7.25 -8.50 -2.63
C GLY A 170 -6.34 -9.60 -2.07
N ILE A 171 -6.70 -10.86 -2.28
CA ILE A 171 -5.94 -12.02 -1.79
C ILE A 171 -4.51 -12.00 -2.33
N SER A 172 -4.35 -11.73 -3.64
CA SER A 172 -3.03 -11.59 -4.24
C SER A 172 -2.20 -10.47 -3.60
N LYS A 173 -2.80 -9.31 -3.29
CA LYS A 173 -2.13 -8.19 -2.60
C LYS A 173 -1.77 -8.52 -1.16
N PHE A 174 -2.69 -9.15 -0.43
CA PHE A 174 -2.55 -9.47 0.99
C PHE A 174 -1.37 -10.42 1.24
N TYR A 175 -1.38 -11.57 0.56
CA TYR A 175 -0.28 -12.53 0.66
C TYR A 175 0.97 -12.04 -0.07
N GLY A 176 0.81 -11.23 -1.13
CA GLY A 176 1.93 -10.55 -1.78
C GLY A 176 2.74 -9.66 -0.83
N LEU A 177 2.07 -8.90 0.04
CA LEU A 177 2.76 -8.11 1.07
C LEU A 177 3.43 -8.99 2.13
N ALA A 178 2.78 -10.10 2.54
CA ALA A 178 3.38 -11.06 3.46
C ALA A 178 4.68 -11.66 2.87
N ALA A 179 4.69 -11.98 1.58
CA ALA A 179 5.88 -12.41 0.85
C ALA A 179 6.99 -11.35 0.87
N VAL A 180 6.67 -10.08 0.63
CA VAL A 180 7.64 -8.97 0.71
C VAL A 180 8.26 -8.87 2.13
N PHE A 181 7.46 -9.03 3.19
CA PHE A 181 7.99 -9.06 4.55
C PHE A 181 8.86 -10.29 4.82
N SER A 182 8.48 -11.47 4.34
CA SER A 182 9.34 -12.67 4.44
C SER A 182 10.66 -12.49 3.70
N ALA A 183 10.66 -11.91 2.49
CA ALA A 183 11.86 -11.64 1.70
C ALA A 183 12.80 -10.64 2.39
N THR A 184 12.25 -9.56 2.96
CA THR A 184 13.03 -8.56 3.69
C THR A 184 13.60 -9.08 5.01
N LEU A 185 12.90 -9.98 5.71
CA LEU A 185 13.44 -10.68 6.88
C LEU A 185 14.54 -11.68 6.48
N LEU A 186 14.33 -12.40 5.38
CA LEU A 186 15.30 -13.34 4.82
C LEU A 186 16.63 -12.65 4.47
N SER A 187 16.58 -11.49 3.79
CA SER A 187 17.80 -10.78 3.36
C SER A 187 18.64 -10.24 4.51
N ARG A 188 18.06 -10.15 5.72
CA ARG A 188 18.73 -9.72 6.95
C ARG A 188 19.13 -10.86 7.88
N SER A 189 18.70 -12.10 7.62
CA SER A 189 19.04 -13.26 8.45
C SER A 189 20.50 -13.65 8.22
N THR A 190 21.40 -13.23 9.11
CA THR A 190 22.86 -13.40 8.92
C THR A 190 23.47 -14.63 9.58
N GLN A 191 22.81 -15.35 10.50
CA GLN A 191 23.52 -16.36 11.32
C GLN A 191 22.77 -17.64 11.73
N ARG A 192 21.43 -17.74 11.63
CA ARG A 192 20.70 -18.96 12.05
C ARG A 192 20.02 -19.64 10.87
N SER A 193 20.43 -20.87 10.58
CA SER A 193 19.90 -21.69 9.50
C SER A 193 18.38 -21.86 9.60
N THR A 194 17.84 -22.12 10.79
CA THR A 194 16.39 -22.35 10.99
C THR A 194 15.54 -21.14 10.60
N ILE A 195 15.86 -19.94 11.09
CA ILE A 195 15.11 -18.72 10.76
C ILE A 195 15.15 -18.47 9.25
N ARG A 196 16.30 -18.71 8.62
CA ARG A 196 16.46 -18.58 7.18
C ARG A 196 15.56 -19.57 6.42
N PHE A 197 15.55 -20.85 6.81
CA PHE A 197 14.65 -21.84 6.21
C PHE A 197 13.17 -21.50 6.43
N THR A 198 12.80 -21.04 7.62
CA THR A 198 11.44 -20.58 7.91
C THR A 198 11.04 -19.41 7.00
N CYS A 199 11.90 -18.39 6.85
CA CYS A 199 11.61 -17.27 5.95
C CYS A 199 11.51 -17.70 4.47
N ILE A 200 12.33 -18.65 4.02
CA ILE A 200 12.23 -19.20 2.65
C ILE A 200 10.89 -19.93 2.48
N ALA A 201 10.53 -20.82 3.41
CA ALA A 201 9.28 -21.56 3.36
C ALA A 201 8.06 -20.62 3.35
N LEU A 202 8.06 -19.59 4.20
CA LEU A 202 7.01 -18.58 4.26
C LEU A 202 6.96 -17.72 2.99
N LEU A 203 8.11 -17.30 2.45
CA LEU A 203 8.17 -16.56 1.19
C LEU A 203 7.54 -17.37 0.05
N MET A 204 7.93 -18.64 -0.09
CA MET A 204 7.37 -19.53 -1.11
C MET A 204 5.88 -19.76 -0.91
N LEU A 205 5.45 -20.02 0.33
CA LEU A 205 4.03 -20.18 0.68
C LEU A 205 3.22 -18.94 0.29
N PHE A 206 3.65 -17.74 0.70
CA PHE A 206 2.89 -16.52 0.44
C PHE A 206 2.91 -16.09 -1.02
N LEU A 207 4.00 -16.33 -1.75
CA LEU A 207 4.00 -16.13 -3.21
C LEU A 207 3.08 -17.12 -3.91
N PHE A 208 3.04 -18.38 -3.47
CA PHE A 208 2.10 -19.38 -3.99
C PHE A 208 0.64 -18.98 -3.71
N LEU A 209 0.33 -18.55 -2.48
CA LEU A 209 -1.01 -18.04 -2.14
C LEU A 209 -1.36 -16.77 -2.94
N SER A 210 -0.41 -15.88 -3.14
CA SER A 210 -0.60 -14.69 -3.98
C SER A 210 -0.87 -15.06 -5.44
N PHE A 211 -0.17 -16.07 -5.95
CA PHE A 211 -0.32 -16.61 -7.30
C PHE A 211 -1.70 -17.24 -7.52
N ILE A 212 -2.14 -18.17 -6.66
CA ILE A 212 -3.45 -18.81 -6.76
C ILE A 212 -4.62 -17.85 -6.47
N GLY A 213 -4.35 -16.67 -5.90
CA GLY A 213 -5.33 -15.58 -5.78
C GLY A 213 -5.77 -14.97 -7.12
N GLY A 214 -5.01 -15.19 -8.21
CA GLY A 214 -5.42 -14.85 -9.58
C GLY A 214 -5.24 -13.38 -10.00
N GLY A 215 -4.66 -12.53 -9.15
CA GLY A 215 -4.34 -11.14 -9.46
C GLY A 215 -3.00 -10.98 -10.20
N ARG A 216 -2.99 -11.08 -11.54
CA ARG A 216 -1.77 -11.09 -12.39
C ARG A 216 -0.70 -10.04 -12.03
N GLY A 217 -1.04 -8.76 -12.12
CA GLY A 217 -0.06 -7.72 -11.80
C GLY A 217 0.24 -7.59 -10.31
N ASP A 218 -0.68 -8.00 -9.43
CA ASP A 218 -0.49 -7.90 -7.98
C ASP A 218 0.53 -8.94 -7.50
N PHE A 219 0.39 -10.18 -7.99
CA PHE A 219 1.41 -11.22 -7.87
C PHE A 219 2.73 -10.80 -8.51
N GLY A 220 2.70 -10.27 -9.74
CA GLY A 220 3.91 -9.82 -10.44
C GLY A 220 4.70 -8.78 -9.64
N PHE A 221 4.03 -7.77 -9.06
CA PHE A 221 4.69 -6.80 -8.19
C PHE A 221 5.19 -7.43 -6.87
N ALA A 222 4.42 -8.33 -6.26
CA ALA A 222 4.88 -9.04 -5.06
C ALA A 222 6.17 -9.82 -5.32
N PHE A 223 6.23 -10.51 -6.46
CA PHE A 223 7.39 -11.27 -6.91
C PHE A 223 8.60 -10.37 -7.16
N VAL A 224 8.44 -9.32 -7.98
CA VAL A 224 9.52 -8.38 -8.31
C VAL A 224 10.04 -7.66 -7.07
N VAL A 225 9.16 -7.16 -6.20
CA VAL A 225 9.58 -6.46 -4.97
C VAL A 225 10.25 -7.41 -3.99
N SER A 226 9.75 -8.66 -3.87
CA SER A 226 10.43 -9.68 -3.06
C SER A 226 11.83 -9.98 -3.60
N LEU A 227 12.00 -10.08 -4.92
CA LEU A 227 13.32 -10.24 -5.55
C LEU A 227 14.26 -9.07 -5.25
N LEU A 228 13.76 -7.83 -5.35
CA LEU A 228 14.54 -6.62 -5.02
C LEU A 228 14.94 -6.58 -3.54
N ALA A 229 14.12 -7.14 -2.65
CA ALA A 229 14.42 -7.25 -1.23
C ALA A 229 15.51 -8.28 -0.92
N LEU A 230 15.71 -9.26 -1.79
CA LEU A 230 16.72 -10.30 -1.67
C LEU A 230 18.09 -9.80 -2.16
N ARG A 231 19.18 -10.29 -1.54
CA ARG A 231 20.53 -10.08 -2.10
C ARG A 231 20.64 -10.83 -3.43
N PHE A 232 21.52 -10.39 -4.32
CA PHE A 232 21.73 -10.98 -5.65
C PHE A 232 21.84 -12.52 -5.62
N ILE A 233 22.58 -13.09 -4.66
CA ILE A 233 22.72 -14.55 -4.51
C ILE A 233 21.39 -15.26 -4.20
N TYR A 234 20.54 -14.65 -3.39
CA TYR A 234 19.22 -15.17 -3.03
C TYR A 234 18.22 -15.02 -4.16
N ALA A 235 18.28 -13.90 -4.88
CA ALA A 235 17.49 -13.69 -6.09
C ALA A 235 17.83 -14.73 -7.16
N ALA A 236 19.13 -15.01 -7.36
CA ALA A 236 19.58 -16.05 -8.30
C ALA A 236 19.13 -17.46 -7.88
N MET A 237 19.27 -17.83 -6.60
CA MET A 237 18.76 -19.12 -6.10
C MET A 237 17.25 -19.25 -6.27
N PHE A 238 16.51 -18.20 -5.95
CA PHE A 238 15.06 -18.18 -6.08
C PHE A 238 14.61 -18.26 -7.55
N LEU A 239 15.23 -17.49 -8.45
CA LEU A 239 14.99 -17.59 -9.88
C LEU A 239 15.36 -18.99 -10.41
N GLY A 240 16.44 -19.59 -9.91
CA GLY A 240 16.81 -20.97 -10.23
C GLY A 240 15.74 -21.98 -9.82
N VAL A 241 15.17 -21.85 -8.62
CA VAL A 241 14.06 -22.70 -8.14
C VAL A 241 12.80 -22.48 -8.97
N VAL A 242 12.43 -21.22 -9.24
CA VAL A 242 11.26 -20.88 -10.07
C VAL A 242 11.43 -21.41 -11.50
N PHE A 243 12.63 -21.28 -12.07
CA PHE A 243 12.96 -21.80 -13.39
C PHE A 243 12.96 -23.33 -13.43
N ALA A 244 13.51 -24.00 -12.41
CA ALA A 244 13.50 -25.45 -12.32
C ALA A 244 12.07 -26.01 -12.20
N ILE A 245 11.24 -25.38 -11.34
CA ILE A 245 9.81 -25.66 -11.22
C ILE A 245 9.14 -25.41 -12.59
N GLY A 246 9.27 -24.21 -13.14
CA GLY A 246 8.67 -23.85 -14.42
C GLY A 246 9.08 -24.77 -15.57
N SER A 247 10.35 -25.18 -15.65
CA SER A 247 10.86 -26.10 -16.66
C SER A 247 10.31 -27.51 -16.47
N PHE A 248 10.30 -28.02 -15.23
CA PHE A 248 9.71 -29.32 -14.90
C PHE A 248 8.20 -29.35 -15.25
N TYR A 249 7.47 -28.27 -14.92
CA TYR A 249 6.04 -28.16 -15.19
C TYR A 249 5.70 -27.93 -16.68
N SER A 250 6.47 -27.11 -17.39
CA SER A 250 6.26 -26.83 -18.83
C SER A 250 6.41 -28.08 -19.70
N ASN A 251 7.28 -29.02 -19.29
CA ASN A 251 7.49 -30.27 -20.00
C ASN A 251 6.44 -31.35 -19.67
N MET A 252 5.62 -31.17 -18.62
CA MET A 252 4.67 -32.20 -18.20
C MET A 252 3.20 -31.84 -18.46
N VAL A 253 2.78 -30.56 -18.49
CA VAL A 253 1.33 -30.28 -18.54
C VAL A 253 0.95 -28.89 -19.06
N GLY A 254 0.80 -28.74 -20.38
CA GLY A 254 0.23 -27.52 -20.98
C GLY A 254 -1.25 -27.34 -20.64
N ASP A 255 -2.06 -28.38 -20.83
CA ASP A 255 -3.53 -28.31 -20.73
C ASP A 255 -4.05 -28.34 -19.28
N PHE A 256 -3.33 -28.97 -18.36
CA PHE A 256 -3.70 -28.96 -16.93
C PHE A 256 -3.45 -27.59 -16.30
N ILE A 257 -2.42 -26.86 -16.72
CA ILE A 257 -2.08 -25.57 -16.14
C ILE A 257 -3.12 -24.51 -16.53
N SER A 258 -3.51 -24.44 -17.80
CA SER A 258 -4.57 -23.53 -18.24
C SER A 258 -5.89 -23.87 -17.52
N SER A 259 -6.28 -25.14 -17.49
CA SER A 259 -7.55 -25.56 -16.87
C SER A 259 -7.62 -25.40 -15.34
N ASN A 260 -6.51 -25.36 -14.61
CA ASN A 260 -6.51 -25.32 -13.13
C ASN A 260 -6.08 -23.98 -12.53
N PHE A 261 -5.48 -23.07 -13.31
CA PHE A 261 -4.96 -21.81 -12.79
C PHE A 261 -5.45 -20.60 -13.60
N VAL A 262 -6.45 -19.92 -13.04
CA VAL A 262 -7.09 -18.71 -13.59
C VAL A 262 -6.08 -17.63 -14.01
N LEU A 263 -4.93 -17.55 -13.34
CA LEU A 263 -3.89 -16.58 -13.68
C LEU A 263 -3.39 -16.74 -15.13
N PHE A 264 -3.18 -17.99 -15.58
CA PHE A 264 -2.64 -18.27 -16.91
C PHE A 264 -3.64 -17.97 -18.02
N ASP A 265 -4.90 -18.35 -17.85
CA ASP A 265 -5.98 -17.98 -18.77
C ASP A 265 -6.04 -16.46 -18.97
N ARG A 266 -5.89 -15.71 -17.88
CA ARG A 266 -5.85 -14.24 -17.91
C ARG A 266 -4.59 -13.65 -18.53
N TYR A 267 -3.48 -14.39 -18.60
CA TYR A 267 -2.29 -13.97 -19.34
C TYR A 267 -2.41 -14.29 -20.82
N LEU A 268 -3.03 -15.42 -21.18
CA LEU A 268 -3.25 -15.83 -22.57
C LEU A 268 -4.31 -14.97 -23.28
N ALA A 269 -5.32 -14.48 -22.54
CA ALA A 269 -6.39 -13.61 -23.05
C ALA A 269 -5.96 -12.15 -23.34
N LEU A 270 -4.66 -11.83 -23.38
CA LEU A 270 -4.15 -10.46 -23.57
C LEU A 270 -4.35 -9.89 -24.98
N SER A 271 -4.91 -10.65 -25.92
CA SER A 271 -4.65 -10.44 -27.35
C SER A 271 -5.72 -9.70 -28.18
N TYR A 272 -6.86 -9.22 -27.66
CA TYR A 272 -7.94 -8.82 -28.60
C TYR A 272 -8.82 -7.57 -28.36
N SER A 273 -8.67 -6.75 -27.32
CA SER A 273 -9.33 -5.42 -27.27
C SER A 273 -8.70 -4.50 -26.22
N LEU A 274 -8.76 -3.19 -26.43
CA LEU A 274 -8.51 -2.22 -25.36
C LEU A 274 -9.52 -2.49 -24.25
N GLY A 275 -9.03 -2.86 -23.06
CA GLY A 275 -9.91 -3.05 -21.92
C GLY A 275 -10.43 -1.71 -21.43
N MET A 276 -11.52 -1.71 -20.66
CA MET A 276 -12.05 -0.48 -20.03
C MET A 276 -10.97 0.34 -19.28
N ARG A 277 -9.95 -0.31 -18.72
CA ARG A 277 -8.84 0.38 -18.05
C ARG A 277 -7.99 1.20 -19.01
N ASP A 278 -7.76 0.69 -20.22
CA ASP A 278 -6.97 1.40 -21.23
C ASP A 278 -7.77 2.59 -21.77
N THR A 279 -9.08 2.42 -21.95
CA THR A 279 -10.02 3.51 -22.29
C THR A 279 -9.99 4.60 -21.23
N LEU A 280 -10.20 4.27 -19.96
CA LEU A 280 -10.19 5.24 -18.85
C LEU A 280 -8.85 5.98 -18.73
N LEU A 281 -7.74 5.31 -19.03
CA LEU A 281 -6.42 5.91 -19.07
C LEU A 281 -6.27 6.91 -20.23
N LEU A 282 -6.73 6.55 -21.43
CA LEU A 282 -6.73 7.44 -22.60
C LEU A 282 -7.63 8.65 -22.39
N ASP A 283 -8.82 8.45 -21.82
CA ASP A 283 -9.75 9.53 -21.47
C ASP A 283 -9.15 10.47 -20.42
N SER A 284 -8.31 9.96 -19.52
CA SER A 284 -7.59 10.80 -18.57
C SER A 284 -6.63 11.77 -19.26
N PHE A 285 -5.89 11.29 -20.26
CA PHE A 285 -5.01 12.15 -21.06
C PHE A 285 -5.80 13.12 -21.94
N ARG A 286 -6.96 12.70 -22.46
CA ARG A 286 -7.88 13.58 -23.19
C ARG A 286 -8.38 14.71 -22.30
N LEU A 287 -8.85 14.42 -21.09
CA LEU A 287 -9.28 15.43 -20.12
C LEU A 287 -8.15 16.41 -19.81
N LEU A 288 -6.94 15.94 -19.53
CA LEU A 288 -5.81 16.83 -19.23
C LEU A 288 -5.37 17.69 -20.42
N LYS A 289 -5.67 17.26 -21.65
CA LYS A 289 -5.44 18.03 -22.87
C LYS A 289 -6.54 19.07 -23.10
N ASP A 290 -7.80 18.67 -22.90
CA ASP A 290 -8.97 19.52 -23.12
C ASP A 290 -9.07 20.59 -22.01
N GLU A 291 -8.67 20.25 -20.78
CA GLU A 291 -8.67 21.12 -19.61
C GLU A 291 -7.25 21.30 -19.02
N PRO A 292 -6.38 22.11 -19.65
CA PRO A 292 -4.99 22.28 -19.22
C PRO A 292 -4.85 22.90 -17.82
N TYR A 293 -5.89 23.59 -17.33
CA TYR A 293 -5.89 24.09 -15.95
C TYR A 293 -5.94 22.95 -14.92
N CYS A 294 -6.63 21.83 -15.22
CA CYS A 294 -6.63 20.63 -14.38
C CYS A 294 -5.21 20.07 -14.24
N LEU A 295 -4.43 20.07 -15.32
CA LEU A 295 -3.05 19.59 -15.28
C LEU A 295 -2.19 20.42 -14.32
N ILE A 296 -2.33 21.75 -14.31
CA ILE A 296 -1.46 22.63 -13.52
C ILE A 296 -1.93 22.71 -12.07
N PHE A 297 -3.21 23.01 -11.86
CA PHE A 297 -3.77 23.37 -10.55
C PHE A 297 -4.69 22.30 -9.94
N GLY A 298 -5.13 21.34 -10.75
CA GLY A 298 -6.11 20.34 -10.33
C GLY A 298 -7.55 20.82 -10.47
N CYS A 299 -8.45 19.86 -10.54
CA CYS A 299 -9.89 20.06 -10.73
C CYS A 299 -10.74 19.43 -9.62
N GLY A 300 -10.10 18.89 -8.58
CA GLY A 300 -10.76 18.26 -7.46
C GLY A 300 -11.03 16.77 -7.65
N PHE A 301 -11.43 16.12 -6.56
CA PHE A 301 -11.74 14.70 -6.54
C PHE A 301 -13.06 14.43 -7.30
N GLY A 302 -13.13 13.32 -8.05
CA GLY A 302 -14.33 12.96 -8.81
C GLY A 302 -14.57 13.72 -10.13
N PHE A 303 -13.73 14.72 -10.46
CA PHE A 303 -13.90 15.52 -11.68
C PHE A 303 -13.84 14.68 -12.96
N PHE A 304 -12.99 13.66 -13.01
CA PHE A 304 -12.87 12.77 -14.15
C PHE A 304 -14.20 12.08 -14.50
N GLN A 305 -14.88 11.52 -13.49
CA GLN A 305 -16.15 10.84 -13.66
C GLN A 305 -17.22 11.79 -14.15
N ASN A 306 -17.28 12.98 -13.55
CA ASN A 306 -18.24 14.01 -13.95
C ASN A 306 -18.02 14.47 -15.39
N TYR A 307 -16.77 14.74 -15.80
CA TYR A 307 -16.43 15.22 -17.14
C TYR A 307 -16.90 14.27 -18.25
N PHE A 308 -16.76 12.96 -18.04
CA PHE A 308 -17.18 11.93 -19.01
C PHE A 308 -18.56 11.34 -18.74
N ASN A 309 -19.28 11.82 -17.71
CA ASN A 309 -20.54 11.26 -17.24
C ASN A 309 -20.44 9.75 -16.95
N TYR A 310 -19.35 9.34 -16.31
CA TYR A 310 -19.12 7.97 -15.86
C TYR A 310 -19.69 7.70 -14.47
N ALA A 311 -20.02 6.43 -14.22
CA ALA A 311 -20.32 5.95 -12.88
C ALA A 311 -19.12 6.12 -11.94
N GLU A 312 -19.36 6.20 -10.62
CA GLU A 312 -18.32 6.53 -9.63
C GLU A 312 -17.18 5.51 -9.57
N ASP A 313 -17.47 4.24 -9.86
CA ASP A 313 -16.52 3.14 -9.87
C ASP A 313 -15.62 3.11 -11.11
N LEU A 314 -15.93 3.93 -12.12
CA LEU A 314 -15.16 4.11 -13.35
C LEU A 314 -14.21 5.31 -13.23
N TYR A 315 -13.01 5.07 -12.74
CA TYR A 315 -11.96 6.08 -12.56
C TYR A 315 -10.68 5.68 -13.32
N PRO A 316 -9.68 6.56 -13.45
CA PRO A 316 -8.46 6.31 -14.25
C PRO A 316 -7.66 5.05 -13.86
N HIS A 317 -7.95 4.42 -12.71
CA HIS A 317 -7.25 3.28 -12.13
C HIS A 317 -5.73 3.45 -11.99
N ASN A 318 -5.24 4.69 -12.01
CA ASN A 318 -3.85 5.05 -11.84
C ASN A 318 -3.77 6.21 -10.86
N VAL A 319 -3.27 5.93 -9.66
CA VAL A 319 -3.23 6.92 -8.58
C VAL A 319 -2.47 8.19 -8.96
N LEU A 320 -1.44 8.10 -9.80
CA LEU A 320 -0.64 9.26 -10.18
C LEU A 320 -1.44 10.21 -11.06
N ILE A 321 -2.11 9.66 -12.07
CA ILE A 321 -2.94 10.43 -12.99
C ILE A 321 -4.14 11.01 -12.25
N GLU A 322 -4.79 10.23 -11.39
CA GLU A 322 -5.88 10.70 -10.55
C GLU A 322 -5.41 11.84 -9.63
N THR A 323 -4.23 11.73 -9.01
CA THR A 323 -3.66 12.79 -8.15
C THR A 323 -3.36 14.05 -8.96
N ILE A 324 -2.89 13.92 -10.20
CA ILE A 324 -2.67 15.05 -11.11
C ILE A 324 -4.00 15.70 -11.49
N ILE A 325 -5.02 14.94 -11.89
CA ILE A 325 -6.34 15.49 -12.22
C ILE A 325 -6.95 16.19 -11.00
N SER A 326 -6.85 15.58 -9.81
CA SER A 326 -7.48 16.13 -8.61
C SER A 326 -6.74 17.31 -8.00
N PHE A 327 -5.42 17.27 -7.90
CA PHE A 327 -4.64 18.27 -7.16
C PHE A 327 -3.64 19.06 -8.02
N GLY A 328 -3.50 18.73 -9.30
CA GLY A 328 -2.59 19.37 -10.23
C GLY A 328 -1.14 18.91 -10.07
N LEU A 329 -0.33 19.22 -11.08
CA LEU A 329 1.09 18.94 -11.12
C LEU A 329 1.86 19.73 -10.06
N CYS A 330 1.43 20.96 -9.74
CA CYS A 330 2.06 21.78 -8.71
C CYS A 330 2.03 21.09 -7.33
N THR A 331 0.85 20.65 -6.89
CA THR A 331 0.67 19.97 -5.60
C THR A 331 1.31 18.59 -5.61
N THR A 332 1.05 17.81 -6.66
CA THR A 332 1.61 16.45 -6.81
C THR A 332 3.14 16.47 -6.83
N GLY A 333 3.72 17.40 -7.60
CA GLY A 333 5.16 17.62 -7.69
C GLY A 333 5.79 18.08 -6.38
N ALA A 334 5.13 19.00 -5.67
CA ALA A 334 5.59 19.44 -4.34
C ALA A 334 5.60 18.28 -3.33
N LEU A 335 4.54 17.46 -3.29
CA LEU A 335 4.46 16.28 -2.43
C LEU A 335 5.57 15.27 -2.78
N ALA A 336 5.74 14.96 -4.06
CA ALA A 336 6.79 14.04 -4.52
C ALA A 336 8.20 14.54 -4.19
N PHE A 337 8.46 15.84 -4.39
CA PHE A 337 9.72 16.47 -4.03
C PHE A 337 10.01 16.39 -2.53
N LEU A 338 9.04 16.74 -1.68
CA LEU A 338 9.16 16.66 -0.24
C LEU A 338 9.38 15.22 0.22
N ALA A 339 8.60 14.26 -0.32
CA ALA A 339 8.76 12.85 -0.01
C ALA A 339 10.18 12.35 -0.38
N ALA A 340 10.70 12.71 -1.56
CA ALA A 340 12.05 12.37 -1.98
C ALA A 340 13.15 12.96 -1.06
N LYS A 341 12.98 14.20 -0.59
CA LYS A 341 13.87 14.81 0.41
C LYS A 341 13.76 14.10 1.77
N GLY A 342 12.56 13.65 2.12
CA GLY A 342 12.21 12.90 3.31
C GLY A 342 12.91 11.54 3.40
N ILE A 343 12.95 10.77 2.31
CA ILE A 343 13.64 9.46 2.24
C ILE A 343 15.07 9.58 2.78
N LYS A 344 15.84 10.56 2.30
CA LYS A 344 17.23 10.77 2.73
C LYS A 344 17.34 11.21 4.19
N ARG A 345 16.33 11.88 4.77
CA ARG A 345 16.30 12.22 6.19
C ARG A 345 16.00 10.97 7.03
N VAL A 346 14.97 10.25 6.64
CA VAL A 346 14.54 9.00 7.29
C VAL A 346 15.68 8.00 7.33
N GLN A 347 16.40 7.80 6.23
CA GLN A 347 17.57 6.91 6.19
C GLN A 347 18.67 7.31 7.19
N ARG A 348 18.84 8.60 7.48
CA ARG A 348 19.80 9.07 8.50
C ARG A 348 19.28 8.86 9.92
N LEU A 349 18.00 9.13 10.15
CA LEU A 349 17.40 9.10 11.48
C LEU A 349 17.06 7.69 11.96
N HIS A 350 16.59 6.82 11.06
CA HIS A 350 16.08 5.49 11.37
C HIS A 350 16.94 4.36 10.77
N GLY A 351 18.10 4.71 10.19
CA GLY A 351 18.95 3.79 9.44
C GLY A 351 18.24 3.20 8.22
N SER A 352 18.70 2.03 7.76
CA SER A 352 17.94 1.25 6.78
C SER A 352 16.71 0.64 7.47
N SER A 353 15.52 1.14 7.15
CA SER A 353 14.23 0.50 7.48
C SER A 353 13.69 -0.25 6.25
N PRO A 354 14.33 -1.37 5.83
CA PRO A 354 14.02 -2.03 4.57
C PRO A 354 12.57 -2.50 4.50
N HIS A 355 11.99 -2.98 5.61
CA HIS A 355 10.60 -3.43 5.63
C HIS A 355 9.64 -2.29 5.24
N PHE A 356 9.85 -1.08 5.77
CA PHE A 356 9.07 0.09 5.38
C PHE A 356 9.30 0.45 3.90
N PHE A 357 10.55 0.49 3.43
CA PHE A 357 10.85 0.89 2.05
C PHE A 357 10.29 -0.10 1.02
N PHE A 358 10.46 -1.40 1.22
CA PHE A 358 9.93 -2.41 0.29
C PHE A 358 8.40 -2.50 0.35
N MET A 359 7.79 -2.31 1.53
CA MET A 359 6.34 -2.13 1.62
C MET A 359 5.87 -0.90 0.82
N ALA A 360 6.54 0.25 0.99
CA ALA A 360 6.18 1.47 0.27
C ALA A 360 6.32 1.31 -1.26
N ILE A 361 7.38 0.66 -1.73
CA ILE A 361 7.57 0.32 -3.15
C ILE A 361 6.47 -0.63 -3.64
N PHE A 362 6.13 -1.67 -2.87
CA PHE A 362 5.06 -2.61 -3.21
C PHE A 362 3.73 -1.89 -3.36
N VAL A 363 3.32 -1.12 -2.34
CA VAL A 363 2.04 -0.39 -2.35
C VAL A 363 2.00 0.65 -3.45
N PHE A 364 3.10 1.39 -3.70
CA PHE A 364 3.19 2.33 -4.81
C PHE A 364 3.00 1.63 -6.16
N SER A 365 3.66 0.49 -6.37
CA SER A 365 3.53 -0.29 -7.61
C SER A 365 2.10 -0.79 -7.85
N LEU A 366 1.43 -1.25 -6.79
CA LEU A 366 0.01 -1.62 -6.85
C LEU A 366 -0.88 -0.42 -7.24
N SER A 367 -0.65 0.73 -6.61
CA SER A 367 -1.46 1.93 -6.86
C SER A 367 -1.25 2.55 -8.24
N LEU A 368 -0.10 2.34 -8.89
CA LEU A 368 0.12 2.74 -10.28
C LEU A 368 -0.73 1.95 -11.28
N LYS A 369 -1.04 0.69 -10.97
CA LYS A 369 -1.78 -0.22 -11.87
C LYS A 369 -3.29 -0.18 -11.67
N SER A 370 -3.75 -0.08 -10.43
CA SER A 370 -5.18 -0.17 -10.10
C SER A 370 -5.54 0.58 -8.81
N GLY A 371 -4.81 1.65 -8.51
CA GLY A 371 -5.07 2.46 -7.33
C GLY A 371 -6.05 3.59 -7.64
N THR A 372 -6.83 3.96 -6.63
CA THR A 372 -7.46 5.29 -6.54
C THR A 372 -6.90 6.02 -5.33
N ILE A 373 -6.95 7.35 -5.35
CA ILE A 373 -6.67 8.18 -4.18
C ILE A 373 -7.49 7.67 -2.99
N ALA A 374 -8.80 7.48 -3.18
CA ALA A 374 -9.74 7.16 -2.11
C ALA A 374 -9.48 5.84 -1.38
N THR A 375 -8.74 4.89 -1.98
CA THR A 375 -8.45 3.59 -1.35
C THR A 375 -6.97 3.34 -1.07
N SER A 376 -6.08 4.20 -1.58
CA SER A 376 -4.63 4.06 -1.42
C SER A 376 -4.13 4.64 -0.09
N PHE A 377 -4.85 4.41 1.03
CA PHE A 377 -4.56 5.02 2.34
C PHE A 377 -3.12 4.77 2.81
N LEU A 378 -2.63 3.54 2.62
CA LEU A 378 -1.28 3.17 3.04
C LEU A 378 -0.21 3.89 2.22
N LEU A 379 -0.46 4.12 0.92
CA LEU A 379 0.44 4.91 0.07
C LEU A 379 0.51 6.36 0.55
N PHE A 380 -0.66 7.00 0.69
CA PHE A 380 -0.72 8.40 1.12
C PHE A 380 -0.19 8.59 2.54
N GLY A 381 -0.45 7.65 3.46
CA GLY A 381 0.17 7.66 4.78
C GLY A 381 1.70 7.61 4.71
N CYS A 382 2.28 6.79 3.83
CA CYS A 382 3.72 6.77 3.59
C CYS A 382 4.23 8.09 2.97
N LEU A 383 3.52 8.64 1.99
CA LEU A 383 3.90 9.88 1.31
C LEU A 383 3.85 11.09 2.26
N ILE A 384 2.79 11.21 3.07
CA ILE A 384 2.65 12.25 4.09
C ILE A 384 3.80 12.15 5.09
N PHE A 385 4.04 10.96 5.65
CA PHE A 385 5.15 10.71 6.56
C PHE A 385 6.50 11.18 5.98
N LEU A 386 6.80 10.78 4.74
CA LEU A 386 8.03 11.18 4.05
C LEU A 386 8.06 12.69 3.80
N ALA A 387 6.95 13.28 3.37
CA ALA A 387 6.86 14.71 3.08
C ALA A 387 7.08 15.57 4.32
N CYS A 388 6.53 15.20 5.48
CA CYS A 388 6.77 15.86 6.77
C CYS A 388 8.27 15.87 7.11
N HIS A 389 8.94 14.72 6.96
CA HIS A 389 10.39 14.63 7.13
C HIS A 389 11.16 15.47 6.10
N GLY A 390 10.67 15.55 4.86
CA GLY A 390 11.23 16.41 3.82
C GLY A 390 11.19 17.89 4.19
N ALA A 391 10.03 18.36 4.65
CA ALA A 391 9.82 19.74 5.08
C ALA A 391 10.74 20.13 6.24
N LEU A 392 10.82 19.30 7.28
CA LEU A 392 11.69 19.54 8.44
C LEU A 392 13.17 19.61 8.05
N ARG A 393 13.60 18.79 7.10
CA ARG A 393 14.97 18.85 6.59
C ARG A 393 15.30 20.18 5.91
N ILE A 394 14.35 20.77 5.21
CA ILE A 394 14.54 22.08 4.57
C ILE A 394 14.71 23.16 5.63
N VAL A 395 13.84 23.16 6.65
CA VAL A 395 13.91 24.12 7.78
C VAL A 395 15.22 24.03 8.54
N GLU A 396 15.67 22.82 8.89
CA GLU A 396 16.95 22.62 9.60
C GLU A 396 18.15 23.10 8.79
N ARG A 397 18.17 22.84 7.48
CA ARG A 397 19.26 23.28 6.62
C ARG A 397 19.34 24.80 6.59
N LYS A 398 18.20 25.49 6.47
CA LYS A 398 18.14 26.96 6.51
C LYS A 398 18.71 27.50 7.83
N ASN A 399 18.25 26.97 8.97
CA ASN A 399 18.75 27.38 10.29
C ASN A 399 20.26 27.13 10.47
N SER A 400 20.80 26.04 9.89
CA SER A 400 22.24 25.77 9.94
C SER A 400 23.06 26.77 9.12
N VAL A 401 22.57 27.17 7.94
CA VAL A 401 23.23 28.18 7.09
C VAL A 401 23.17 29.55 7.74
N ASP A 402 22.02 29.93 8.31
CA ASP A 402 21.86 31.22 8.99
C ASP A 402 22.76 31.35 10.23
N LYS A 403 22.95 30.25 10.97
CA LYS A 403 23.91 30.19 12.09
C LYS A 403 25.35 30.41 11.62
N ILE A 404 25.78 29.76 10.54
CA ILE A 404 27.12 29.92 9.98
C ILE A 404 27.32 31.36 9.48
N ALA A 405 26.35 31.92 8.77
CA ALA A 405 26.41 33.29 8.25
C ALA A 405 26.46 34.34 9.37
N LYS A 406 25.79 34.12 10.51
CA LYS A 406 25.90 35.00 11.69
C LYS A 406 27.27 34.92 12.35
N VAL A 407 27.85 33.73 12.49
CA VAL A 407 29.21 33.57 13.04
C VAL A 407 30.24 34.28 12.16
N GLN A 408 30.12 34.18 10.84
CA GLN A 408 31.01 34.87 9.89
C GLN A 408 30.87 36.40 9.84
N LYS A 409 29.82 36.98 10.41
CA LYS A 409 29.67 38.44 10.52
C LYS A 409 30.22 39.02 11.83
N ILE A 410 30.51 38.15 12.79
CA ILE A 410 31.05 38.52 14.11
C ILE A 410 32.58 38.41 14.14
N VAL A 411 33.14 37.56 13.28
CA VAL A 411 34.57 37.49 12.94
C VAL A 411 34.85 38.47 11.82
#